data_AF-A0A4Q6C8D3-F1
#
_entry.id   AF-A0A4Q6C8D3-F1
#
_cell.length_a   1.000
_cell.length_b   1.000
_cell.length_c   1.000
_cell.angle_alpha   90.00
_cell.angle_beta   90.00
_cell.angle_gamma   90.00
#
_symmetry.space_group_name_H-M   'P 1'
#
loop_
_entity.id
_entity.type
_entity.pdbx_description
1 polymer ?
#
loop_
_entity_poly.entity_id
_entity_poly.type
_entity_poly.pdbx_seq_one_letter_code
_entity_poly.pdbx_strand_id
1 'polypeptide(L)'
;MSKNKINTTDLVKKIEKLTKERMTQESVVDLNSFRELKNKEVPKTLLVIEDDETMRNAIKRIFEAEGLVVKTAADGTQLASVLDDNPIDLIIMDIGLPWINGIELAKMLKEHDDLKQ
;
A
#
# COMPACT_ATOMS: atom_id res chain seq x y z
N MET A 1 -7.70 43.57 40.21
CA MET A 1 -7.21 43.21 38.86
C MET A 1 -7.63 41.76 38.58
N SER A 2 -8.65 41.55 37.74
CA SER A 2 -9.15 40.19 37.44
C SER A 2 -8.39 39.60 36.25
N LYS A 3 -7.70 38.48 36.46
CA LYS A 3 -7.06 37.72 35.37
C LYS A 3 -8.15 37.00 34.59
N ASN A 4 -8.39 37.40 33.34
CA ASN A 4 -9.24 36.67 32.41
C ASN A 4 -8.64 35.27 32.21
N LYS A 5 -9.19 34.27 32.90
CA LYS A 5 -8.92 32.85 32.62
C LYS A 5 -9.46 32.57 31.23
N ILE A 6 -8.56 32.39 30.27
CA ILE A 6 -8.95 32.00 28.92
C ILE A 6 -9.57 30.61 29.02
N ASN A 7 -10.84 30.50 28.65
CA ASN A 7 -11.57 29.24 28.64
C ASN A 7 -11.12 28.41 27.43
N THR A 8 -10.47 27.28 27.69
CA THR A 8 -9.96 26.37 26.66
C THR A 8 -11.06 25.90 25.70
N THR A 9 -12.28 25.72 26.20
CA THR A 9 -13.43 25.31 25.39
C THR A 9 -13.81 26.39 24.37
N ASP A 10 -13.68 27.66 24.74
CA ASP A 10 -14.01 28.79 23.87
C ASP A 10 -12.90 29.01 22.83
N LEU A 11 -11.65 28.74 23.19
CA LEU A 11 -10.53 28.70 22.23
C LEU A 11 -10.72 27.60 21.18
N VAL A 12 -11.06 26.38 21.60
CA VAL A 12 -11.27 25.23 20.70
C VAL A 12 -12.40 25.54 19.71
N LYS A 13 -13.55 26.03 20.20
CA LYS A 13 -14.68 26.44 19.33
C LYS A 13 -14.30 27.53 18.34
N LYS A 14 -13.44 28.47 18.75
CA LYS A 14 -12.98 29.56 17.89
C LYS A 14 -12.01 29.07 16.82
N ILE A 15 -11.13 28.13 17.17
CA ILE A 15 -10.24 27.45 16.22
C ILE A 15 -11.09 26.69 15.21
N GLU A 16 -12.02 25.84 15.64
CA GLU A 16 -12.91 25.07 14.75
C GLU A 16 -13.67 25.97 13.77
N LYS A 17 -14.21 27.10 14.24
CA LYS A 17 -14.92 28.06 13.40
C LYS A 17 -14.00 28.70 12.35
N LEU A 18 -12.82 29.18 12.76
CA LEU A 18 -11.84 29.82 11.88
C LEU A 18 -11.25 28.83 10.86
N THR A 19 -11.02 27.58 11.26
CA THR A 19 -10.55 26.52 10.37
C THR A 19 -11.65 26.17 9.38
N LYS A 20 -12.91 25.97 9.81
CA LYS A 20 -14.04 25.68 8.92
C LYS A 20 -14.30 26.78 7.89
N GLU A 21 -14.18 28.05 8.28
CA GLU A 21 -14.29 29.20 7.38
C GLU A 21 -13.15 29.23 6.34
N ARG A 22 -11.91 28.95 6.74
CA ARG A 22 -10.74 28.85 5.82
C ARG A 22 -10.78 27.61 4.91
N MET A 23 -11.31 26.49 5.40
CA MET A 23 -11.45 25.22 4.67
C MET A 23 -12.46 25.27 3.53
N THR A 24 -13.31 26.31 3.44
CA THR A 24 -14.22 26.45 2.29
C THR A 24 -13.50 26.72 0.96
N GLN A 25 -12.17 26.93 0.97
CA GLN A 25 -11.36 27.16 -0.23
C GLN A 25 -10.29 26.09 -0.53
N GLU A 26 -10.04 25.12 0.36
CA GLU A 26 -9.14 24.00 0.10
C GLU A 26 -9.74 22.68 0.60
N SER A 27 -9.59 21.60 -0.17
CA SER A 27 -10.06 20.26 0.20
C SER A 27 -9.25 19.71 1.37
N VAL A 28 -9.68 19.98 2.60
CA VAL A 28 -9.05 19.38 3.78
C VAL A 28 -9.58 17.98 3.99
N VAL A 29 -8.66 17.02 3.98
CA VAL A 29 -8.93 15.60 4.26
C VAL A 29 -9.45 15.48 5.70
N ASP A 30 -10.56 14.79 5.90
CA ASP A 30 -11.15 14.60 7.23
C ASP A 30 -10.21 13.81 8.16
N LEU A 31 -10.25 14.14 9.46
CA LEU A 31 -9.40 13.52 10.47
C LEU A 31 -9.63 12.01 10.61
N ASN A 32 -10.83 11.51 10.31
CA ASN A 32 -11.10 10.07 10.32
C ASN A 32 -10.41 9.39 9.14
N SER A 33 -10.47 9.97 7.95
CA SER A 33 -9.76 9.46 6.77
C SER A 33 -8.24 9.46 6.97
N PHE A 34 -7.68 10.45 7.65
CA PHE A 34 -6.25 10.45 8.01
C PHE A 34 -5.90 9.32 9.00
N ARG A 35 -6.78 9.03 9.96
CA ARG A 35 -6.62 7.91 10.90
C ARG A 35 -6.74 6.54 10.22
N GLU A 36 -7.64 6.41 9.25
CA GLU A 36 -7.78 5.20 8.43
C GLU A 36 -6.52 4.93 7.60
N LEU A 37 -5.93 5.95 6.98
CA LEU A 37 -4.66 5.83 6.25
C LEU A 37 -3.50 5.36 7.14
N LYS A 38 -3.46 5.85 8.40
CA LYS A 38 -2.45 5.42 9.38
C LYS A 38 -2.64 3.97 9.84
N ASN A 39 -3.86 3.46 9.78
CA ASN A 39 -4.22 2.11 10.24
C ASN A 39 -4.24 1.07 9.10
N LYS A 40 -4.00 1.48 7.85
CA LYS A 40 -3.91 0.53 6.73
C LYS A 40 -2.64 -0.31 6.94
N GLU A 41 -2.79 -1.63 7.03
CA GLU A 41 -1.62 -2.52 7.13
C GLU A 41 -0.73 -2.28 5.90
N VAL A 42 0.54 -1.97 6.15
CA VAL A 42 1.54 -1.93 5.09
C VAL A 42 1.67 -3.35 4.54
N PRO A 43 1.67 -3.55 3.21
CA PRO A 43 1.84 -4.88 2.62
C PRO A 43 3.08 -5.54 3.21
N LYS A 44 2.90 -6.69 3.84
CA LYS A 44 3.99 -7.41 4.52
C LYS A 44 4.73 -8.30 3.53
N THR A 45 4.03 -8.78 2.51
CA THR A 45 4.58 -9.73 1.53
C THR A 45 4.39 -9.25 0.09
N LEU A 46 5.50 -9.04 -0.61
CA LEU A 46 5.58 -8.69 -2.04
C LEU A 46 6.02 -9.92 -2.84
N LEU A 47 5.34 -10.20 -3.95
CA LEU A 47 5.79 -11.14 -4.98
C LEU A 47 6.33 -10.38 -6.19
N VAL A 48 7.55 -10.72 -6.62
CA VAL A 48 8.15 -10.22 -7.87
C VAL A 48 8.19 -11.33 -8.92
N ILE A 49 7.59 -11.10 -10.08
CA ILE A 49 7.55 -12.01 -11.23
C ILE A 49 8.35 -11.38 -12.38
N GLU A 50 9.53 -11.92 -12.66
CA GLU A 50 10.52 -11.33 -13.57
C GLU A 50 11.48 -12.44 -14.02
N ASP A 51 11.73 -12.61 -15.32
CA ASP A 51 12.60 -13.68 -15.80
C ASP A 51 14.09 -13.31 -15.70
N ASP A 52 14.45 -12.03 -15.85
CA ASP A 52 15.84 -11.58 -15.69
C ASP A 52 16.28 -11.64 -14.22
N GLU A 53 17.29 -12.47 -13.94
CA GLU A 53 17.78 -12.67 -12.59
C GLU A 53 18.36 -11.40 -11.97
N THR A 54 19.02 -10.57 -12.76
CA THR A 54 19.68 -9.35 -12.26
C THR A 54 18.63 -8.34 -11.81
N MET A 55 17.61 -8.11 -12.64
CA MET A 55 16.49 -7.22 -12.36
C MET A 55 15.67 -7.73 -11.18
N ARG A 56 15.31 -9.02 -11.18
CA ARG A 56 14.56 -9.66 -10.10
C ARG A 56 15.26 -9.50 -8.75
N ASN A 57 16.57 -9.75 -8.70
CA ASN A 57 17.37 -9.59 -7.49
C ASN A 57 17.54 -8.12 -7.06
N ALA A 58 17.63 -7.19 -8.01
CA ALA A 58 17.69 -5.76 -7.71
C ALA A 58 16.40 -5.28 -7.05
N ILE A 59 15.24 -5.60 -7.64
CA ILE A 59 13.92 -5.27 -7.09
C ILE A 59 13.77 -5.88 -5.70
N LYS A 60 14.11 -7.17 -5.56
CA LYS A 60 14.07 -7.87 -4.26
C LYS A 60 14.82 -7.12 -3.18
N ARG A 61 16.10 -6.78 -3.42
CA ARG A 61 16.94 -6.09 -2.44
C ARG A 61 16.40 -4.72 -2.04
N ILE A 62 15.82 -3.97 -2.99
CA ILE A 62 15.23 -2.65 -2.72
C ILE A 62 14.08 -2.79 -1.72
N PHE A 63 13.16 -3.72 -1.96
CA PHE A 63 11.99 -3.87 -1.09
C PHE A 63 12.28 -4.61 0.22
N GLU A 64 13.23 -5.55 0.24
CA GLU A 64 13.71 -6.14 1.49
C GLU A 64 14.37 -5.10 2.41
N ALA A 65 15.09 -4.13 1.84
CA ALA A 65 15.68 -3.02 2.61
C ALA A 65 14.62 -2.11 3.26
N GLU A 66 13.42 -2.01 2.66
CA GLU A 66 12.27 -1.31 3.22
C GLU A 66 11.47 -2.16 4.22
N GLY A 67 11.92 -3.39 4.52
CA GLY A 67 11.33 -4.27 5.52
C GLY A 67 10.18 -5.16 5.02
N LEU A 68 9.98 -5.28 3.71
CA LEU A 68 9.02 -6.21 3.14
C LEU A 68 9.59 -7.62 3.06
N VAL A 69 8.74 -8.63 3.22
CA VAL A 69 9.05 -10.01 2.85
C VAL A 69 8.89 -10.12 1.34
N VAL A 70 9.98 -10.38 0.62
CA VAL A 70 9.94 -10.48 -0.84
C VAL A 70 10.07 -11.92 -1.32
N LYS A 71 9.02 -12.41 -1.96
CA LYS A 71 9.01 -13.66 -2.73
C LYS A 71 9.30 -13.36 -4.20
N THR A 72 9.86 -14.33 -4.90
CA THR A 72 10.27 -14.18 -6.29
C THR A 72 9.90 -15.40 -7.12
N ALA A 73 9.48 -15.18 -8.36
CA ALA A 73 9.28 -16.23 -9.35
C ALA A 73 9.90 -15.82 -10.69
N ALA A 74 10.74 -16.70 -11.27
CA ALA A 74 11.30 -16.48 -12.61
C ALA A 74 10.42 -17.03 -13.73
N ASP A 75 9.58 -18.02 -13.40
CA ASP A 75 8.78 -18.78 -14.35
C ASP A 75 7.48 -19.27 -13.72
N GLY A 76 6.61 -19.85 -14.54
CA GLY A 76 5.31 -20.37 -14.09
C GLY A 76 5.41 -21.49 -13.04
N THR A 77 6.49 -22.27 -13.03
CA THR A 77 6.68 -23.36 -12.05
C THR A 77 7.02 -22.78 -10.68
N GLN A 78 7.93 -21.81 -10.64
CA GLN A 78 8.25 -21.09 -9.41
C GLN A 78 7.05 -20.27 -8.92
N LEU A 79 6.31 -19.65 -9.84
CA LEU A 79 5.10 -18.91 -9.49
C LEU A 79 4.06 -19.80 -8.81
N ALA A 80 3.76 -20.98 -9.39
CA ALA A 80 2.83 -21.93 -8.79
C ALA A 80 3.27 -22.33 -7.37
N SER A 81 4.54 -22.69 -7.20
CA SER A 81 5.10 -23.03 -5.88
C SER A 81 5.00 -21.89 -4.87
N VAL A 82 5.07 -20.63 -5.31
CA VAL A 82 5.00 -19.46 -4.43
C VAL A 82 3.56 -19.11 -4.03
N LEU A 83 2.61 -19.32 -4.94
CA LEU A 83 1.19 -19.07 -4.72
C LEU A 83 0.58 -20.05 -3.72
N ASP A 84 1.07 -21.28 -3.67
CA ASP A 84 0.60 -22.31 -2.72
C ASP A 84 0.95 -21.98 -1.25
N ASP A 85 1.86 -21.03 -1.01
CA ASP A 85 2.71 -21.05 0.19
C ASP A 85 2.73 -19.70 0.96
N ASN A 86 1.59 -19.19 1.44
CA ASN A 86 1.36 -17.96 2.25
C ASN A 86 0.73 -16.77 1.48
N PRO A 87 -0.04 -15.89 2.16
CA PRO A 87 -0.68 -14.73 1.55
C PRO A 87 0.31 -13.76 0.87
N ILE A 88 -0.15 -13.12 -0.20
CA ILE A 88 0.57 -12.11 -0.98
C ILE A 88 -0.27 -10.84 -0.97
N ASP A 89 0.33 -9.73 -0.55
CA ASP A 89 -0.34 -8.43 -0.44
C ASP A 89 -0.15 -7.58 -1.71
N LEU A 90 0.96 -7.78 -2.41
CA LEU A 90 1.34 -7.01 -3.60
C LEU A 90 2.08 -7.89 -4.61
N ILE A 91 1.83 -7.67 -5.89
CA ILE A 91 2.55 -8.31 -6.99
C ILE A 91 3.17 -7.21 -7.88
N ILE A 92 4.47 -7.33 -8.12
CA ILE A 92 5.19 -6.63 -9.18
C ILE A 92 5.49 -7.66 -10.26
N MET A 93 5.11 -7.38 -11.50
CA MET A 93 5.20 -8.37 -12.58
C MET A 93 5.62 -7.70 -13.87
N ASP A 94 6.57 -8.32 -14.57
CA ASP A 94 6.90 -7.96 -15.93
C ASP A 94 5.77 -8.35 -16.91
N ILE A 95 5.56 -7.52 -17.91
CA ILE A 95 4.62 -7.78 -19.01
C ILE A 95 5.26 -8.70 -20.06
N GLY A 96 6.58 -8.60 -20.25
CA GLY A 96 7.36 -9.23 -21.31
C GLY A 96 7.83 -10.66 -21.03
N LEU A 97 7.15 -11.40 -20.15
CA LEU A 97 7.58 -12.74 -19.74
C LEU A 97 7.61 -13.72 -20.95
N PRO A 98 8.65 -14.56 -21.07
CA PRO A 98 8.82 -15.42 -22.25
C PRO A 98 7.82 -16.59 -22.34
N TRP A 99 7.12 -16.88 -21.23
CA TRP A 99 6.21 -18.03 -21.10
C TRP A 99 4.73 -17.64 -21.02
N ILE A 100 4.41 -16.36 -20.80
CA ILE A 100 3.02 -15.86 -20.78
C ILE A 100 2.99 -14.34 -21.01
N ASN A 101 1.89 -13.81 -21.51
CA ASN A 101 1.66 -12.38 -21.47
C ASN A 101 1.36 -11.93 -20.02
N GLY A 102 2.13 -11.00 -19.44
CA GLY A 102 1.94 -10.57 -18.06
C GLY A 102 0.57 -9.94 -17.78
N ILE A 103 -0.10 -9.34 -18.78
CA ILE A 103 -1.47 -8.82 -18.62
C ILE A 103 -2.48 -9.95 -18.50
N GLU A 104 -2.31 -11.04 -19.25
CA GLU A 104 -3.14 -12.24 -19.13
C GLU A 104 -2.93 -12.91 -17.78
N LEU A 105 -1.67 -13.03 -17.35
CA LEU A 105 -1.33 -13.54 -16.03
C LEU A 105 -1.97 -12.70 -14.92
N ALA A 106 -1.96 -11.37 -15.03
CA ALA A 106 -2.61 -10.48 -14.05
C ALA A 106 -4.11 -10.78 -13.90
N LYS A 107 -4.79 -11.09 -15.02
CA LYS A 107 -6.22 -11.47 -15.00
C LYS A 107 -6.41 -12.80 -14.30
N MET A 108 -5.58 -13.80 -14.61
CA MET A 108 -5.63 -15.11 -13.97
C MET A 108 -5.40 -15.02 -12.46
N LEU A 109 -4.40 -14.24 -12.03
CA LEU A 109 -4.09 -14.03 -10.61
C LEU A 109 -5.23 -13.34 -9.87
N LYS A 110 -5.94 -12.40 -10.52
CA LYS A 110 -7.10 -11.73 -9.94
C LYS A 110 -8.30 -12.65 -9.75
N GLU A 111 -8.40 -13.70 -10.56
CA GLU A 111 -9.45 -14.71 -10.44
C GLU A 111 -9.16 -15.74 -9.34
N HIS A 112 -7.90 -15.85 -8.88
CA HIS A 112 -7.48 -16.73 -7.80
C HIS A 112 -8.05 -16.26 -6.45
N ASP A 113 -8.75 -17.15 -5.75
CA ASP A 113 -9.50 -16.78 -4.53
C ASP A 113 -8.59 -16.32 -3.38
N ASP A 114 -7.37 -16.85 -3.28
CA ASP A 114 -6.39 -16.47 -2.23
C ASP A 114 -5.81 -15.05 -2.40
N LEU A 115 -6.00 -14.43 -3.56
CA LEU A 115 -5.54 -13.07 -3.87
C LEU A 115 -6.68 -12.04 -3.89
N LYS A 116 -7.92 -12.48 -3.66
CA LYS A 116 -9.08 -11.60 -3.48
C LYS A 116 -9.16 -11.17 -2.01
N GLN A 117 -8.46 -10.09 -1.66
CA GLN A 117 -8.72 -9.39 -0.39
C GLN A 117 -10.05 -8.64 -0.44
#